data_AF-N1VZ16-F1
#
_entry.id   AF-N1VZ16-F1
#
_cell.length_a   1.000
_cell.length_b   1.000
_cell.length_c   1.000
_cell.angle_alpha   90.00
_cell.angle_beta   90.00
_cell.angle_gamma   90.00
#
_symmetry.space_group_name_H-M   'P 1'
#
loop_
_entity.id
_entity.type
_entity.pdbx_description
1 polymer ?
#
loop_
_entity_poly.entity_id
_entity_poly.type
_entity_poly.pdbx_seq_one_letter_code
_entity_poly.pdbx_strand_id
1 'polypeptide(L)'
;MRILFLILTLLFVQNLFSEDKNDLTIIEGLIAKGKLDEANIILDSYSERKLNDPDLIYLDAKIIYLKGEALYRKKNYQAALYNFEKVKTVWPNHENINERIEVCLQKLNQKKITIFTNSLKSQDSDNCIKESQILFNLSDFYDIRLESNCSIKNSILKEKIAFLPIYILKMEEQEMIIFSGSAIYLILYTLISGVFAIILFQLSMLIFTKVNNVQKNKL
;
A
#
# COMPACT_ATOMS: atom_id res chain seq x y z
N MET A 1 -19.31 -22.97 -44.65
CA MET A 1 -17.91 -22.60 -44.35
C MET A 1 -17.78 -21.43 -43.36
N ARG A 2 -18.35 -20.24 -43.61
CA ARG A 2 -18.15 -19.06 -42.72
C ARG A 2 -18.70 -19.21 -41.28
N ILE A 3 -19.84 -19.88 -41.11
CA ILE A 3 -20.46 -20.10 -39.79
C ILE A 3 -19.62 -21.07 -38.94
N LEU A 4 -19.06 -22.12 -39.56
CA LEU A 4 -18.21 -23.09 -38.87
C LEU A 4 -16.92 -22.44 -38.34
N PHE A 5 -16.32 -21.54 -39.13
CA PHE A 5 -15.14 -20.78 -38.72
C PHE A 5 -15.44 -19.85 -37.54
N LEU A 6 -16.59 -19.16 -37.56
CA LEU A 6 -17.04 -18.31 -36.44
C LEU A 6 -17.24 -19.11 -35.15
N ILE A 7 -17.88 -20.28 -35.23
CA ILE A 7 -18.07 -21.16 -34.06
C ILE A 7 -16.73 -21.66 -33.54
N LEU A 8 -15.80 -22.04 -34.42
CA LEU A 8 -14.47 -22.50 -34.01
C LEU A 8 -13.67 -21.39 -33.30
N THR A 9 -13.73 -20.15 -33.82
CA THR A 9 -13.10 -19.00 -33.17
C THR A 9 -13.74 -18.66 -31.84
N LEU A 10 -15.07 -18.80 -31.71
CA LEU A 10 -15.77 -18.53 -30.45
C LEU A 10 -15.40 -19.56 -29.38
N LEU A 11 -15.32 -20.85 -29.75
CA LEU A 11 -14.91 -21.93 -28.86
C LEU A 11 -13.44 -21.80 -28.44
N PHE A 12 -12.55 -21.39 -29.37
CA PHE A 12 -11.15 -21.16 -29.06
C PHE A 12 -10.96 -19.99 -28.07
N VAL A 13 -11.72 -18.90 -28.28
CA VAL A 13 -11.73 -17.76 -27.36
C VAL A 13 -12.26 -18.16 -25.99
N GLN A 14 -13.33 -18.95 -25.91
CA GLN A 14 -13.86 -19.44 -24.62
C GLN A 14 -12.88 -20.34 -23.87
N ASN A 15 -12.12 -21.18 -24.58
CA ASN A 15 -11.16 -22.09 -23.95
C ASN A 15 -9.92 -21.35 -23.42
N LEU A 16 -9.55 -20.21 -24.01
CA LEU A 16 -8.48 -19.34 -23.48
C LEU A 16 -8.87 -18.61 -22.18
N PHE A 17 -10.16 -18.51 -21.87
CA PHE A 17 -10.64 -17.81 -20.67
C PHE A 17 -11.09 -18.75 -19.53
N SER A 18 -11.00 -20.08 -19.67
CA SER A 18 -11.48 -21.01 -18.65
C SER A 18 -10.44 -21.45 -17.61
N GLU A 19 -9.15 -21.14 -17.80
CA GLU A 19 -8.09 -21.58 -16.87
C GLU A 19 -7.96 -20.68 -15.62
N ASP A 20 -8.30 -19.39 -15.71
CA ASP A 20 -8.02 -18.41 -14.64
C ASP A 20 -8.81 -18.64 -13.33
N LYS A 21 -9.96 -19.30 -13.36
CA LYS A 21 -10.76 -19.54 -12.14
C LYS A 21 -10.14 -20.58 -11.21
N ASN A 22 -9.30 -21.47 -11.73
CA ASN A 22 -8.67 -22.49 -10.91
C ASN A 22 -7.62 -21.88 -9.97
N ASP A 23 -6.87 -20.91 -10.46
CA ASP A 23 -5.71 -20.38 -9.76
C ASP A 23 -6.09 -19.53 -8.55
N LEU A 24 -7.13 -18.71 -8.65
CA LEU A 24 -7.65 -17.95 -7.51
C LEU A 24 -8.09 -18.89 -6.38
N THR A 25 -8.83 -19.94 -6.74
CA THR A 25 -9.27 -20.98 -5.80
C THR A 25 -8.09 -21.68 -5.13
N ILE A 26 -7.01 -21.94 -5.88
CA ILE A 26 -5.77 -22.52 -5.34
C ILE A 26 -5.12 -21.57 -4.34
N ILE A 27 -4.99 -20.29 -4.67
CA ILE A 27 -4.39 -19.29 -3.77
C ILE A 27 -5.22 -19.17 -2.49
N GLU A 28 -6.54 -19.07 -2.59
CA GLU A 28 -7.42 -19.03 -1.42
C GLU A 28 -7.29 -20.30 -0.55
N GLY A 29 -7.19 -21.47 -1.18
CA GLY A 29 -6.95 -22.73 -0.49
C GLY A 29 -5.61 -22.78 0.24
N LEU A 30 -4.54 -22.18 -0.33
CA LEU A 30 -3.23 -22.05 0.32
C LEU A 30 -3.28 -21.08 1.50
N ILE A 31 -3.99 -19.96 1.35
CA ILE A 31 -4.22 -18.99 2.43
C ILE A 31 -4.97 -19.65 3.59
N ALA A 32 -6.03 -20.40 3.31
CA ALA A 32 -6.79 -21.13 4.33
C ALA A 32 -5.93 -22.15 5.09
N LYS A 33 -4.91 -22.73 4.44
CA LYS A 33 -3.93 -23.64 5.04
C LYS A 33 -2.77 -22.92 5.74
N GLY A 34 -2.71 -21.59 5.70
CA GLY A 34 -1.61 -20.78 6.26
C GLY A 34 -0.30 -20.85 5.47
N LYS A 35 -0.32 -21.39 4.25
CA LYS A 35 0.85 -21.50 3.35
C LYS A 35 1.07 -20.20 2.58
N LEU A 36 1.34 -19.12 3.32
CA LEU A 36 1.38 -17.76 2.78
C LEU A 36 2.52 -17.54 1.75
N ASP A 37 3.64 -18.24 1.89
CA ASP A 37 4.77 -18.11 0.97
C ASP A 37 4.47 -18.78 -0.38
N GLU A 38 3.87 -19.98 -0.37
CA GLU A 38 3.40 -20.67 -1.58
C GLU A 38 2.33 -19.83 -2.31
N ALA A 39 1.38 -19.28 -1.55
CA ALA A 39 0.35 -18.38 -2.09
C ALA A 39 0.97 -17.15 -2.78
N ASN A 40 2.00 -16.56 -2.17
CA ASN A 40 2.68 -15.39 -2.72
C ASN A 40 3.45 -15.72 -4.01
N ILE A 41 4.12 -16.88 -4.07
CA ILE A 41 4.84 -17.33 -5.27
C ILE A 41 3.89 -17.48 -6.46
N ILE A 42 2.73 -18.11 -6.24
CA ILE A 42 1.72 -18.23 -7.28
C ILE A 42 1.24 -16.84 -7.68
N LEU A 43 0.87 -15.98 -6.72
CA LEU A 43 0.40 -14.62 -7.01
C LEU A 43 1.43 -13.76 -7.77
N ASP A 44 2.71 -13.89 -7.46
CA ASP A 44 3.80 -13.14 -8.13
C ASP A 44 3.94 -13.54 -9.61
N SER A 45 3.55 -14.76 -9.99
CA SER A 45 3.50 -15.17 -11.39
C SER A 45 2.46 -14.40 -12.22
N TYR A 46 1.53 -13.68 -11.56
CA TYR A 46 0.52 -12.83 -12.19
C TYR A 46 0.92 -11.34 -12.21
N SER A 47 2.21 -11.02 -12.01
CA SER A 47 2.69 -9.63 -11.83
C SER A 47 2.17 -8.60 -12.86
N GLU A 48 2.05 -8.97 -14.14
CA GLU A 48 1.52 -8.08 -15.19
C GLU A 48 -0.01 -7.87 -15.09
N ARG A 49 -0.76 -8.91 -14.69
CA ARG A 49 -2.22 -8.84 -14.51
C ARG A 49 -2.62 -8.17 -13.19
N LYS A 50 -1.79 -8.35 -12.16
CA LYS A 50 -1.99 -7.85 -10.80
C LYS A 50 -2.25 -6.35 -10.73
N LEU A 51 -1.69 -5.55 -11.63
CA LEU A 51 -1.88 -4.09 -11.62
C LEU A 51 -3.28 -3.64 -12.07
N ASN A 52 -3.98 -4.48 -12.84
CA ASN A 52 -5.25 -4.11 -13.47
C ASN A 52 -6.44 -4.94 -12.98
N ASP A 53 -6.20 -5.97 -12.16
CA ASP A 53 -7.23 -6.84 -11.61
C ASP A 53 -7.47 -6.54 -10.12
N PRO A 54 -8.61 -5.92 -9.76
CA PRO A 54 -8.95 -5.60 -8.37
C PRO A 54 -8.95 -6.81 -7.44
N ASP A 55 -9.32 -8.01 -7.92
CA ASP A 55 -9.41 -9.21 -7.09
C ASP A 55 -8.01 -9.70 -6.71
N LEU A 56 -7.06 -9.65 -7.64
CA LEU A 56 -5.65 -9.97 -7.38
C LEU A 56 -5.00 -8.96 -6.43
N ILE A 57 -5.33 -7.67 -6.56
CA ILE A 57 -4.86 -6.62 -5.64
C ILE A 57 -5.36 -6.88 -4.22
N TYR A 58 -6.64 -7.20 -4.08
CA TYR A 58 -7.24 -7.51 -2.78
C TYR A 58 -6.62 -8.77 -2.16
N LEU A 59 -6.38 -9.81 -2.96
CA LEU A 59 -5.75 -11.03 -2.50
C LEU A 59 -4.31 -10.80 -2.03
N ASP A 60 -3.55 -9.94 -2.72
CA ASP A 60 -2.22 -9.52 -2.28
C ASP A 60 -2.26 -8.82 -0.93
N ALA A 61 -3.16 -7.85 -0.77
CA ALA A 61 -3.35 -7.14 0.49
C ALA A 61 -3.72 -8.11 1.63
N LYS A 62 -4.57 -9.11 1.34
CA LYS A 62 -4.94 -10.16 2.30
C LYS A 62 -3.74 -11.02 2.71
N ILE A 63 -2.89 -11.43 1.77
CA ILE A 63 -1.66 -12.19 2.08
C ILE A 63 -0.70 -11.34 2.93
N ILE A 64 -0.49 -10.07 2.58
CA ILE A 64 0.36 -9.14 3.32
C ILE A 64 -0.18 -8.94 4.75
N TYR A 65 -1.50 -8.78 4.91
CA TYR A 65 -2.15 -8.68 6.22
C TYR A 65 -1.86 -9.91 7.09
N LEU A 66 -2.06 -11.11 6.53
CA LEU A 66 -1.82 -12.37 7.25
C LEU A 66 -0.34 -12.57 7.61
N LYS A 67 0.59 -12.12 6.76
CA LYS A 67 2.03 -12.06 7.09
C LYS A 67 2.27 -11.10 8.27
N GLY A 68 1.63 -9.94 8.27
CA GLY A 68 1.62 -8.99 9.39
C GLY A 68 1.13 -9.63 10.70
N GLU A 69 -0.01 -10.32 10.67
CA GLU A 69 -0.54 -11.07 11.83
C GLU A 69 0.44 -12.14 12.33
N ALA A 70 1.04 -12.91 11.43
CA ALA A 70 2.01 -13.94 11.79
C ALA A 70 3.25 -13.32 12.47
N LEU A 71 3.76 -12.20 11.96
CA LEU A 71 4.88 -11.45 12.54
C LEU A 71 4.51 -10.82 13.90
N TYR A 72 3.30 -10.29 14.02
CA TYR A 72 2.76 -9.75 15.26
C TYR A 72 2.73 -10.83 16.35
N ARG A 73 2.23 -12.03 16.05
CA ARG A 73 2.22 -13.17 16.98
C ARG A 73 3.62 -13.60 17.40
N LYS A 74 4.61 -13.48 16.50
CA LYS A 74 6.04 -13.69 16.78
C LYS A 74 6.70 -12.53 17.55
N LYS A 75 5.94 -11.51 17.95
CA LYS A 75 6.42 -10.28 18.62
C LYS A 75 7.44 -9.49 17.80
N ASN A 76 7.50 -9.71 16.48
CA ASN A 76 8.31 -8.90 15.58
C ASN A 76 7.50 -7.68 15.12
N TYR A 77 7.24 -6.77 16.06
CA TYR A 77 6.33 -5.64 15.87
C TYR A 77 6.77 -4.67 14.77
N GLN A 78 8.08 -4.54 14.53
CA GLN A 78 8.61 -3.67 13.47
C GLN A 78 8.25 -4.20 12.09
N ALA A 79 8.48 -5.49 11.85
CA ALA A 79 8.12 -6.11 10.57
C ALA A 79 6.60 -6.24 10.40
N ALA A 80 5.86 -6.49 11.49
CA ALA A 80 4.40 -6.49 11.47
C ALA A 80 3.83 -5.12 11.06
N LEU A 81 4.32 -4.05 11.69
CA LEU A 81 3.92 -2.67 11.39
C LEU A 81 4.12 -2.34 9.90
N TYR A 82 5.28 -2.67 9.34
CA TYR A 82 5.56 -2.47 7.91
C TYR A 82 4.55 -3.16 7.00
N ASN A 83 4.14 -4.38 7.32
CA ASN A 83 3.12 -5.10 6.54
C ASN A 83 1.74 -4.46 6.70
N PHE A 84 1.35 -4.06 7.92
CA PHE A 84 0.06 -3.40 8.14
C PHE A 84 -0.05 -2.03 7.47
N GLU A 85 1.03 -1.24 7.45
CA GLU A 85 1.06 0.03 6.71
C GLU A 85 0.87 -0.18 5.20
N LYS A 86 1.49 -1.21 4.62
CA LYS A 86 1.24 -1.59 3.21
C LYS A 86 -0.23 -1.92 2.97
N VAL A 87 -0.84 -2.72 3.84
CA VAL A 87 -2.27 -3.06 3.71
C VAL A 87 -3.13 -1.80 3.77
N LYS A 88 -2.83 -0.86 4.66
CA LYS A 88 -3.56 0.41 4.77
C LYS A 88 -3.52 1.25 3.49
N THR A 89 -2.42 1.19 2.71
CA THR A 89 -2.34 1.90 1.42
C THR A 89 -3.27 1.33 0.35
N VAL A 90 -3.52 0.01 0.37
CA VAL A 90 -4.31 -0.70 -0.63
C VAL A 90 -5.77 -0.85 -0.20
N TRP A 91 -5.99 -1.12 1.09
CA TRP A 91 -7.29 -1.37 1.70
C TRP A 91 -7.44 -0.55 2.99
N PRO A 92 -7.67 0.77 2.87
CA PRO A 92 -7.70 1.70 4.01
C PRO A 92 -8.84 1.41 5.01
N ASN A 93 -9.92 0.78 4.53
CA ASN A 93 -11.10 0.42 5.32
C ASN A 93 -11.08 -1.04 5.80
N HIS A 94 -9.93 -1.72 5.79
CA HIS A 94 -9.81 -3.07 6.35
C HIS A 94 -10.13 -3.04 7.84
N GLU A 95 -10.95 -3.97 8.29
CA GLU A 95 -11.33 -4.09 9.70
C GLU A 95 -10.08 -4.23 10.59
N ASN A 96 -10.02 -3.49 11.69
CA ASN A 96 -8.93 -3.58 12.68
C ASN A 96 -7.54 -3.14 12.19
N ILE A 97 -7.34 -2.66 10.95
CA ILE A 97 -5.98 -2.32 10.46
C ILE A 97 -5.34 -1.17 11.25
N ASN A 98 -6.12 -0.13 11.56
CA ASN A 98 -5.65 1.01 12.35
C ASN A 98 -5.34 0.61 13.79
N GLU A 99 -6.19 -0.23 14.40
CA GLU A 99 -5.94 -0.79 15.73
C GLU A 99 -4.64 -1.60 15.74
N ARG A 100 -4.41 -2.46 14.74
CA ARG A 100 -3.17 -3.24 14.63
C ARG A 100 -1.92 -2.38 14.51
N ILE A 101 -1.98 -1.31 13.71
CA ILE A 101 -0.89 -0.34 13.58
C ILE A 101 -0.62 0.33 14.94
N GLU A 102 -1.66 0.82 15.60
CA GLU A 102 -1.55 1.49 16.91
C GLU A 102 -0.93 0.57 17.96
N VAL A 103 -1.42 -0.66 18.08
CA VAL A 103 -0.88 -1.65 19.02
C VAL A 103 0.59 -1.96 18.72
N CYS A 104 0.98 -2.09 17.44
CA CYS A 104 2.38 -2.30 17.08
C CYS A 104 3.26 -1.12 17.53
N LEU A 105 2.80 0.12 17.30
CA LEU A 105 3.50 1.33 17.72
C LEU A 105 3.66 1.38 19.25
N GLN A 106 2.58 1.12 19.99
CA GLN A 106 2.61 1.06 21.46
C GLN A 106 3.62 0.00 21.95
N LYS A 107 3.66 -1.19 21.36
CA LYS A 107 4.61 -2.25 21.73
C LYS A 107 6.06 -1.91 21.41
N LEU A 108 6.32 -1.29 20.27
CA LEU A 108 7.67 -0.81 19.90
C LEU A 108 8.15 0.28 20.87
N ASN A 109 7.26 1.17 21.25
CA ASN A 109 7.51 2.24 22.20
C ASN A 109 7.83 1.70 23.60
N GLN A 110 7.04 0.75 24.11
CA GLN A 110 7.32 0.04 25.37
C GLN A 110 8.69 -0.65 25.35
N LYS A 111 9.06 -1.29 24.23
CA LYS A 111 10.38 -1.92 24.08
C LYS A 111 11.52 -0.90 24.13
N LYS A 112 11.37 0.25 23.45
CA LYS A 112 12.36 1.34 23.50
C LYS A 112 12.55 1.86 24.93
N ILE A 113 11.45 2.14 25.64
CA ILE A 113 11.49 2.57 27.04
C ILE A 113 12.21 1.53 27.92
N THR A 114 11.94 0.25 27.72
CA THR A 114 12.55 -0.83 28.52
C THR A 114 14.05 -0.97 28.29
N ILE A 115 14.50 -0.96 27.02
CA ILE A 115 15.93 -0.99 26.68
C ILE A 115 16.62 0.22 27.31
N PHE A 116 15.96 1.37 27.20
CA PHE A 116 16.46 2.63 27.69
C PHE A 116 16.59 2.67 29.23
N THR A 117 15.55 2.27 29.98
CA THR A 117 15.60 2.22 31.46
C THR A 117 16.63 1.22 31.98
N ASN A 118 16.83 0.09 31.28
CA ASN A 118 17.87 -0.87 31.63
C ASN A 118 19.28 -0.29 31.39
N SER A 119 19.46 0.52 30.34
CA SER A 119 20.74 1.19 30.09
C SER A 119 21.10 2.21 31.19
N LEU A 120 20.10 2.91 31.74
CA LEU A 120 20.30 3.84 32.85
C LEU A 120 20.75 3.15 34.13
N LYS A 121 20.16 1.99 34.49
CA LYS A 121 20.53 1.24 35.69
C LYS A 121 21.98 0.74 35.70
N SER A 122 22.62 0.70 34.53
CA SER A 122 24.00 0.24 34.36
C SER A 122 25.06 1.34 34.44
N GLN A 123 24.66 2.62 34.53
CA GLN A 123 25.59 3.74 34.70
C GLN A 123 25.54 4.26 36.14
N ASP A 124 26.70 4.34 36.78
CA ASP A 124 26.86 4.87 38.14
C ASP A 124 26.23 6.28 38.30
N SER A 125 25.80 6.55 39.54
CA SER A 125 24.91 7.62 40.01
C SER A 125 25.27 9.08 39.68
N ASP A 126 26.35 9.33 38.95
CA ASP A 126 26.88 10.68 38.72
C ASP A 126 26.36 11.35 37.44
N ASN A 127 25.47 10.70 36.67
CA ASN A 127 25.06 11.18 35.34
C ASN A 127 23.64 11.77 35.22
N CYS A 128 23.22 12.54 36.22
CA CYS A 128 21.93 13.25 36.27
C CYS A 128 21.65 14.15 35.03
N ILE A 129 22.71 14.65 34.38
CA ILE A 129 22.61 15.46 33.16
C ILE A 129 22.03 14.64 32.00
N LYS A 130 22.47 13.39 31.81
CA LYS A 130 21.94 12.52 30.75
C LYS A 130 20.47 12.21 30.98
N GLU A 131 20.07 11.92 32.22
CA GLU A 131 18.68 11.64 32.58
C GLU A 131 17.73 12.80 32.23
N SER A 132 18.17 14.05 32.43
CA SER A 132 17.38 15.23 32.09
C SER A 132 17.24 15.49 30.58
N GLN A 133 18.27 15.19 29.79
CA GLN A 133 18.26 15.32 28.32
C GLN A 133 17.38 14.24 27.68
N ILE A 134 17.31 13.08 28.33
CA ILE A 134 16.50 11.94 27.93
C ILE A 134 15.01 12.19 28.18
N LEU A 135 14.64 12.73 29.35
CA LEU A 135 13.26 13.07 29.66
C LEU A 135 12.71 14.13 28.69
N PHE A 136 13.58 15.04 28.24
CA PHE A 136 13.27 16.04 27.20
C PHE A 136 12.97 15.38 25.85
N ASN A 137 13.82 14.45 25.40
CA ASN A 137 13.58 13.72 24.14
C ASN A 137 12.34 12.80 24.19
N LEU A 138 11.93 12.35 25.37
CA LEU A 138 10.71 11.58 25.57
C LEU A 138 9.46 12.46 25.59
N SER A 139 9.51 13.67 26.14
CA SER A 139 8.36 14.60 26.13
C SER A 139 8.04 15.13 24.74
N ASP A 140 9.03 15.22 23.85
CA ASP A 140 8.80 15.62 22.46
C ASP A 140 8.08 14.51 21.66
N PHE A 141 8.15 13.26 22.13
CA PHE A 141 7.60 12.08 21.44
C PHE A 141 6.25 11.61 21.97
N TYR A 142 6.03 11.81 23.26
CA TYR A 142 4.76 11.52 23.91
C TYR A 142 4.37 12.81 24.59
N ASP A 143 3.16 13.30 24.35
CA ASP A 143 2.56 14.45 25.02
C ASP A 143 2.33 14.15 26.52
N ILE A 144 3.42 13.83 27.23
CA ILE A 144 3.49 13.39 28.62
C ILE A 144 4.08 14.53 29.41
N ARG A 145 3.24 15.08 30.28
CA ARG A 145 3.64 16.04 31.31
C ARG A 145 4.46 15.32 32.37
N LEU A 146 5.79 15.47 32.31
CA LEU A 146 6.70 14.86 33.26
C LEU A 146 6.94 15.76 34.48
N GLU A 147 6.54 15.31 35.67
CA GLU A 147 6.99 15.86 36.96
C GLU A 147 8.26 15.13 37.39
N SER A 148 9.43 15.74 37.17
CA SER A 148 10.71 15.17 37.61
C SER A 148 11.09 15.68 39.01
N ASN A 149 11.29 14.77 39.97
CA ASN A 149 11.64 15.06 41.39
C ASN A 149 13.13 15.40 41.64
N CYS A 150 13.85 15.88 40.63
CA CYS A 150 15.27 16.20 40.81
C CYS A 150 15.44 17.58 41.47
N SER A 151 15.94 17.59 42.72
CA SER A 151 16.14 18.77 43.59
C SER A 151 17.04 19.89 43.01
N ILE A 152 17.59 19.72 41.81
CA ILE A 152 18.50 20.67 41.14
C ILE A 152 17.74 21.60 40.15
N LYS A 153 16.46 21.33 39.82
CA LYS A 153 15.73 22.08 38.78
C LYS A 153 14.82 23.19 39.31
N ASN A 154 15.38 24.37 39.56
CA ASN A 154 14.59 25.60 39.41
C ASN A 154 15.33 26.77 38.74
N SER A 155 16.67 26.78 38.71
CA SER A 155 17.44 27.82 38.01
C SER A 155 17.71 27.46 36.55
N ILE A 156 18.27 26.28 36.27
CA ILE A 156 18.74 25.91 34.91
C ILE A 156 17.56 25.62 33.94
N LEU A 157 16.43 25.13 34.44
CA LEU A 157 15.27 24.83 33.59
C LEU A 157 14.48 26.09 33.18
N LYS A 158 14.39 27.09 34.06
CA LYS A 158 13.71 28.35 33.75
C LYS A 158 14.48 29.19 32.72
N GLU A 159 15.80 29.12 32.73
CA GLU A 159 16.65 29.92 31.83
C GLU A 159 16.72 29.36 30.40
N LYS A 160 16.55 28.04 30.21
CA LYS A 160 16.53 27.41 28.88
C LYS A 160 15.14 27.29 28.24
N ILE A 161 14.05 27.30 29.01
CA ILE A 161 12.68 27.35 28.46
C ILE A 161 12.40 28.72 27.81
N ALA A 162 13.11 29.78 28.20
CA ALA A 162 13.01 31.10 27.57
C ALA A 162 13.63 31.20 26.16
N PHE A 163 14.31 30.15 25.68
CA PHE A 163 15.04 30.15 24.40
C PHE A 163 14.53 29.15 23.34
N LEU A 164 13.34 28.58 23.53
CA LEU A 164 12.68 27.82 22.48
C LEU A 164 11.83 28.77 21.63
N PRO A 165 12.17 29.02 20.35
CA PRO A 165 11.18 29.57 19.44
C PRO A 165 10.05 28.54 19.36
N ILE A 166 8.86 28.99 19.77
CA ILE A 166 7.60 28.32 19.53
C ILE A 166 7.45 28.20 18.01
N TYR A 167 7.93 27.09 17.43
CA TYR A 167 7.53 26.66 16.10
C TYR A 167 6.12 26.05 16.22
N ILE A 168 5.14 26.93 16.41
CA ILE A 168 3.80 26.69 15.86
C ILE A 168 3.98 26.80 14.35
N LEU A 169 4.25 25.68 13.69
CA LEU A 169 3.94 25.58 12.26
C LEU A 169 2.42 25.55 12.15
N LYS A 170 1.88 26.75 12.01
CA LYS A 170 0.66 27.05 11.29
C LYS A 170 0.78 26.36 9.93
N MET A 171 0.14 25.20 9.78
CA MET A 171 -0.10 24.59 8.47
C MET A 171 -1.15 25.47 7.78
N GLU A 172 -0.66 26.51 7.10
CA GLU A 172 -1.42 27.22 6.08
C GLU A 172 -1.80 26.23 4.98
N GLU A 173 -3.07 26.25 4.64
CA GLU A 173 -3.69 25.57 3.50
C GLU A 173 -2.86 25.82 2.25
N GLN A 174 -2.02 24.85 1.89
CA GLN A 174 -1.65 24.68 0.49
C GLN A 174 -2.69 23.74 -0.11
N GLU A 175 -3.53 24.32 -0.97
CA GLU A 175 -4.35 23.59 -1.92
C GLU A 175 -3.44 22.65 -2.72
N MET A 176 -3.31 21.43 -2.22
CA MET A 176 -2.79 20.32 -2.99
C MET A 176 -3.82 20.07 -4.08
N ILE A 177 -3.56 20.57 -5.29
CA ILE A 177 -4.27 20.17 -6.49
C ILE A 177 -3.92 18.70 -6.71
N ILE A 178 -4.64 17.82 -6.02
CA ILE A 178 -4.68 16.40 -6.31
C ILE A 178 -5.38 16.32 -7.66
N PHE A 179 -4.60 16.21 -8.73
CA PHE A 179 -5.10 15.66 -9.98
C PHE A 179 -5.52 14.23 -9.67
N SER A 180 -6.80 14.08 -9.32
CA SER A 180 -7.43 12.78 -9.15
C SER A 180 -7.10 11.95 -10.40
N GLY A 181 -6.60 10.72 -10.19
CA GLY A 181 -6.19 9.83 -11.29
C GLY A 181 -7.29 9.60 -12.33
N SER A 182 -8.55 9.91 -11.99
CA SER A 182 -9.69 9.92 -12.91
C SER A 182 -9.55 10.91 -14.07
N ALA A 183 -8.94 12.08 -13.87
CA ALA A 183 -8.76 13.07 -14.95
C ALA A 183 -7.73 12.61 -15.99
N ILE A 184 -6.63 12.02 -15.53
CA ILE A 184 -5.60 11.42 -16.41
C ILE A 184 -6.19 10.23 -17.17
N TYR A 185 -6.99 9.40 -16.49
CA TYR A 185 -7.68 8.27 -17.12
C TYR A 185 -8.64 8.71 -18.23
N LEU A 186 -9.41 9.79 -18.02
CA LEU A 186 -10.31 10.37 -19.03
C LEU A 186 -9.55 10.90 -20.25
N ILE A 187 -8.40 11.55 -20.05
CA ILE A 187 -7.56 12.04 -21.14
C ILE A 187 -6.96 10.86 -21.94
N LEU A 188 -6.44 9.83 -21.27
CA LEU A 188 -5.95 8.64 -21.97
C LEU A 188 -7.07 7.91 -22.72
N TYR A 189 -8.24 7.77 -22.12
CA TYR A 189 -9.38 7.09 -22.74
C TYR A 189 -9.86 7.82 -24.00
N THR A 190 -9.95 9.15 -23.96
CA THR A 190 -10.34 9.97 -25.11
C THR A 190 -9.31 9.90 -26.24
N LEU A 191 -8.01 9.86 -25.92
CA LEU A 191 -6.96 9.68 -26.92
C LEU A 191 -6.99 8.29 -27.57
N ILE A 192 -7.11 7.22 -26.77
CA ILE A 192 -7.14 5.83 -27.27
C ILE A 192 -8.39 5.58 -28.13
N SER A 193 -9.57 6.03 -27.67
CA SER A 193 -10.81 5.88 -28.43
C SER A 193 -10.79 6.65 -29.75
N GLY A 194 -10.17 7.84 -29.77
CA GLY A 194 -9.98 8.62 -30.99
C GLY A 194 -9.10 7.91 -32.03
N VAL A 195 -7.95 7.37 -31.61
CA VAL A 195 -7.05 6.61 -32.51
C VAL A 195 -7.74 5.37 -33.05
N PHE A 196 -8.49 4.65 -32.20
CA PHE A 196 -9.22 3.45 -32.62
C PHE A 196 -10.30 3.77 -33.66
N ALA A 197 -11.03 4.88 -33.51
CA ALA A 197 -12.03 5.31 -34.48
C ALA A 197 -11.41 5.65 -35.85
N ILE A 198 -10.24 6.28 -35.88
CA ILE A 198 -9.51 6.59 -37.12
C ILE A 198 -9.08 5.32 -37.84
N ILE A 199 -8.56 4.32 -37.10
CA ILE A 199 -8.14 3.04 -37.67
C ILE A 199 -9.34 2.29 -38.27
N LEU A 200 -10.48 2.25 -37.57
CA LEU A 200 -11.71 1.63 -38.08
C LEU A 200 -12.22 2.32 -39.35
N PHE A 201 -12.14 3.65 -39.41
CA PHE A 201 -12.52 4.42 -40.59
C PHE A 201 -11.61 4.13 -41.80
N GLN A 202 -10.29 4.03 -41.60
CA GLN A 202 -9.37 3.67 -42.67
C GLN A 202 -9.61 2.25 -43.20
N LEU A 203 -9.88 1.30 -42.30
CA LEU A 203 -10.23 -0.08 -42.66
C LEU A 203 -11.53 -0.15 -43.47
N SER A 204 -12.56 0.63 -43.11
CA SER A 204 -13.83 0.63 -43.84
C SER A 204 -13.67 1.18 -45.27
N MET A 205 -12.88 2.25 -45.44
CA MET A 205 -12.54 2.80 -46.75
C MET A 205 -11.72 1.82 -47.61
N LEU A 206 -10.80 1.08 -47.01
CA LEU A 206 -10.02 0.04 -47.71
C LEU A 206 -10.92 -1.12 -48.19
N ILE A 207 -11.89 -1.53 -47.37
CA ILE A 207 -12.86 -2.56 -47.73
C ILE A 207 -13.75 -2.05 -48.88
N PHE A 208 -14.26 -0.82 -48.78
CA PHE A 208 -15.12 -0.23 -49.79
C PHE A 208 -14.44 -0.11 -51.17
N THR A 209 -13.20 0.37 -51.19
CA THR A 209 -12.41 0.46 -52.43
C THR A 209 -12.16 -0.91 -53.07
N LYS A 210 -11.88 -1.94 -52.25
CA LYS A 210 -11.69 -3.31 -52.74
C LYS A 210 -12.97 -3.90 -53.31
N VAL A 211 -14.12 -3.66 -52.69
CA VAL A 211 -15.43 -4.12 -53.19
C VAL A 211 -15.77 -3.46 -54.54
N ASN A 212 -15.57 -2.15 -54.67
CA ASN A 212 -15.85 -1.44 -55.93
C ASN A 212 -14.93 -1.89 -57.07
N ASN A 213 -13.66 -2.17 -56.80
CA ASN A 213 -12.74 -2.71 -57.81
C ASN A 213 -13.15 -4.11 -58.29
N VAL A 214 -13.66 -4.97 -57.40
CA VAL A 214 -14.18 -6.29 -57.78
C VAL A 214 -15.43 -6.17 -58.64
N GLN A 215 -16.29 -5.18 -58.42
CA GLN A 215 -17.48 -4.95 -59.25
C GLN A 215 -17.12 -4.39 -60.63
N LYS A 216 -16.14 -3.48 -60.73
CA LYS A 216 -15.67 -2.92 -62.01
C LYS A 216 -15.05 -3.98 -62.92
N ASN A 217 -14.35 -4.98 -62.37
CA ASN A 217 -13.73 -6.04 -63.16
C ASN A 217 -14.73 -7.12 -63.64
N LYS A 218 -16.02 -7.01 -63.31
CA LYS A 218 -17.07 -7.94 -63.75
C LYS A 218 -17.97 -7.37 -64.85
N LEU A 219 -17.78 -6.11 -65.23
CA LEU A 219 -18.44 -5.43 -66.35
C LEU A 219 -17.47 -5.35 -67.52
#